data_AF-A0A1F2P3I8-F1
#
_entry.id   AF-A0A1F2P3I8-F1
#
_cell.length_a   1.000
_cell.length_b   1.000
_cell.length_c   1.000
_cell.angle_alpha   90.00
_cell.angle_beta   90.00
_cell.angle_gamma   90.00
#
_symmetry.space_group_name_H-M   'P 1'
#
loop_
_entity.id
_entity.type
_entity.pdbx_description
1 polymer ?
#
loop_
_entity_poly.entity_id
_entity_poly.type
_entity_poly.pdbx_seq_one_letter_code
_entity_poly.pdbx_strand_id
1 'polypeptide(L)'
;MDEEILEKFKEIFREDDPTRRKTRFYEFGGRMQSKRKREFIEASKRIAEERGIPGYQGDREDLGVPLGARYLEPYYISGTDTICDMDDIHQINNAAIQQLGDDIKRTAINGLDLPHRILQQKVGVTVTPETINRYLESINHSLVGGALAQEHMAEINPLMTRDGYAKVITGDDELADALDKRFLIDINREFPEEMAEKLKDKIGNHLYQVSRIPTIGVRIADGSIVHRWNGNQSALAFVSAYKLGGGSILAEFTITVKHMAYMLLGTQTWPRRGPRGANEPIGIPYGYIGDFCQADTVSDDPVHYCMEAMAISGVVYGLIWFDSYVLGGIGGANTFSSPFTNNLLDDFAYHISDWVKDRYGGLASARPSFEVVKEVTEEVNFYGMEQYDTYPLLLEHHWGGVIRLLNLNAASAIGVGFATGNSTAALLAVYYSGAFIQKEAWGRHNVGIGDAPDQINIANLISVRPDEGVIPELRSPNIPEDSVSASIFVPSPAACFSAHRARGDAWCLSPVVKVAFADPSLVFDFRHVREEIARGTKGEFMPAGDRDPIKPGR
;
A
#
# COMPACT_ATOMS: atom_id res chain seq x y z
N MET A 1 -1.44 -6.40 -27.24
CA MET A 1 -0.33 -6.41 -26.28
C MET A 1 0.90 -5.87 -26.98
N ASP A 2 1.62 -4.98 -26.31
CA ASP A 2 2.86 -4.39 -26.82
C ASP A 2 3.94 -5.45 -27.14
N GLU A 3 4.75 -5.19 -28.16
CA GLU A 3 5.81 -6.11 -28.61
C GLU A 3 6.92 -6.30 -27.55
N GLU A 4 7.24 -5.27 -26.77
CA GLU A 4 8.22 -5.33 -25.68
C GLU A 4 7.76 -6.28 -24.57
N ILE A 5 6.47 -6.22 -24.22
CA ILE A 5 5.88 -7.12 -23.23
C ILE A 5 5.95 -8.56 -23.74
N LEU A 6 5.56 -8.79 -25.00
CA LEU A 6 5.64 -10.13 -25.59
C LEU A 6 7.06 -10.67 -25.61
N GLU A 7 8.05 -9.85 -25.95
CA GLU A 7 9.46 -10.26 -25.94
C GLU A 7 9.92 -10.65 -24.53
N LYS A 8 9.46 -9.91 -23.51
CA LYS A 8 9.72 -10.26 -22.11
C LYS A 8 9.07 -11.57 -21.70
N PHE A 9 7.85 -11.84 -22.16
CA PHE A 9 7.19 -13.14 -21.96
C PHE A 9 7.95 -14.28 -22.62
N LYS A 10 8.47 -14.09 -23.84
CA LYS A 10 9.32 -15.11 -24.50
C LYS A 10 10.58 -15.39 -23.70
N GLU A 11 11.22 -14.35 -23.15
CA GLU A 11 12.38 -14.48 -22.26
C GLU A 11 12.04 -15.28 -20.98
N ILE A 12 10.94 -14.92 -20.31
CA ILE A 12 10.48 -15.56 -19.07
C ILE A 12 10.20 -17.06 -19.30
N PHE A 13 9.42 -17.38 -20.33
CA PHE A 13 8.96 -18.75 -20.62
C PHE A 13 9.96 -19.57 -21.43
N ARG A 14 11.01 -18.95 -21.97
CA ARG A 14 11.97 -19.56 -22.91
C ARG A 14 11.25 -20.21 -24.10
N GLU A 15 10.28 -19.50 -24.64
CA GLU A 15 9.44 -19.93 -25.76
C GLU A 15 9.29 -18.76 -26.74
N ASP A 16 9.82 -18.94 -27.95
CA ASP A 16 9.87 -17.89 -28.97
C ASP A 16 8.49 -17.62 -29.62
N ASP A 17 7.59 -18.61 -29.59
CA ASP A 17 6.21 -18.51 -30.09
C ASP A 17 5.19 -18.40 -28.94
N PRO A 18 4.79 -17.18 -28.53
CA PRO A 18 3.84 -17.00 -27.45
C PRO A 18 2.40 -17.43 -27.81
N THR A 19 2.12 -17.72 -29.08
CA THR A 19 0.81 -18.20 -29.56
C THR A 19 0.68 -19.73 -29.50
N ARG A 20 1.77 -20.41 -29.16
CA ARG A 20 1.85 -21.87 -29.11
C ARG A 20 0.86 -22.44 -28.09
N ARG A 21 -0.01 -23.35 -28.56
CA ARG A 21 -1.09 -23.96 -27.75
C ARG A 21 -0.73 -25.27 -27.05
N LYS A 22 0.48 -25.80 -27.27
CA LYS A 22 0.90 -27.11 -26.75
C LYS A 22 2.33 -27.05 -26.25
N THR A 23 2.53 -27.38 -24.99
CA THR A 23 3.86 -27.52 -24.39
C THR A 23 4.08 -28.93 -23.85
N ARG A 24 5.25 -29.20 -23.29
CA ARG A 24 5.60 -30.44 -22.61
C ARG A 24 5.63 -30.20 -21.10
N PHE A 25 5.17 -31.19 -20.36
CA PHE A 25 5.15 -31.18 -18.90
C PHE A 25 5.90 -32.41 -18.37
N TYR A 26 6.20 -32.41 -17.08
CA TYR A 26 6.81 -33.50 -16.32
C TYR A 26 8.28 -33.81 -16.69
N GLU A 27 8.93 -32.97 -17.47
CA GLU A 27 10.34 -33.14 -17.91
C GLU A 27 11.33 -32.14 -17.26
N PHE A 28 10.87 -31.31 -16.32
CA PHE A 28 11.67 -30.25 -15.71
C PHE A 28 12.45 -30.66 -14.45
N GLY A 29 12.29 -31.90 -13.96
CA GLY A 29 12.96 -32.34 -12.72
C GLY A 29 12.34 -31.76 -11.43
N GLY A 30 11.04 -31.42 -11.47
CA GLY A 30 10.30 -30.96 -10.29
C GLY A 30 10.81 -29.62 -9.75
N ARG A 31 10.89 -29.49 -8.43
CA ARG A 31 11.40 -28.25 -7.78
C ARG A 31 12.88 -27.99 -8.09
N MET A 32 13.64 -29.01 -8.49
CA MET A 32 15.06 -28.89 -8.75
C MET A 32 15.39 -28.05 -9.99
N GLN A 33 14.41 -27.63 -10.79
CA GLN A 33 14.61 -26.64 -11.86
C GLN A 33 14.90 -25.23 -11.33
N SER A 34 14.27 -24.82 -10.22
CA SER A 34 14.38 -23.45 -9.67
C SER A 34 15.60 -23.32 -8.76
N LYS A 35 16.36 -22.24 -8.94
CA LYS A 35 17.50 -21.92 -8.09
C LYS A 35 17.08 -21.73 -6.65
N ARG A 36 16.07 -20.89 -6.40
CA ARG A 36 15.59 -20.63 -5.04
C ARG A 36 15.09 -21.88 -4.33
N LYS A 37 14.37 -22.77 -5.03
CA LYS A 37 13.91 -24.02 -4.42
C LYS A 37 15.06 -24.94 -3.99
N ARG A 38 16.15 -25.01 -4.77
CA ARG A 38 17.36 -25.76 -4.38
C ARG A 38 17.99 -25.18 -3.12
N GLU A 39 18.12 -23.86 -3.04
CA GLU A 39 18.63 -23.17 -1.85
C GLU A 39 17.77 -23.45 -0.61
N PHE A 40 16.44 -23.46 -0.75
CA PHE A 40 15.50 -23.76 0.35
C PHE A 40 15.63 -25.21 0.84
N ILE A 41 15.80 -26.17 -0.07
CA ILE A 41 16.02 -27.58 0.28
C ILE A 41 17.32 -27.71 1.09
N GLU A 42 18.40 -27.10 0.62
CA GLU A 42 19.71 -27.16 1.29
C GLU A 42 19.69 -26.47 2.67
N ALA A 43 19.11 -25.27 2.76
CA ALA A 43 18.97 -24.55 4.01
C ALA A 43 18.12 -25.33 5.02
N SER A 44 17.02 -25.94 4.57
CA SER A 44 16.14 -26.72 5.44
C SER A 44 16.80 -27.98 5.97
N LYS A 45 17.66 -28.65 5.17
CA LYS A 45 18.45 -29.80 5.64
C LYS A 45 19.37 -29.41 6.79
N ARG A 46 20.13 -28.31 6.66
CA ARG A 46 20.97 -27.77 7.73
C ARG A 46 20.16 -27.44 8.98
N ILE A 47 19.05 -26.73 8.83
CA ILE A 47 18.16 -26.37 9.96
C ILE A 47 17.61 -27.61 10.66
N ALA A 48 17.22 -28.63 9.90
CA ALA A 48 16.69 -29.88 10.45
C ALA A 48 17.76 -30.67 11.22
N GLU A 49 18.99 -30.71 10.71
CA GLU A 49 20.14 -31.31 11.40
C GLU A 49 20.46 -30.58 12.71
N GLU A 50 20.51 -29.24 12.68
CA GLU A 50 20.84 -28.42 13.87
C GLU A 50 19.79 -28.52 14.97
N ARG A 51 18.49 -28.49 14.61
CA ARG A 51 17.39 -28.47 15.60
C ARG A 51 16.80 -29.85 15.92
N GLY A 52 17.19 -30.89 15.18
CA GLY A 52 16.69 -32.26 15.34
C GLY A 52 15.23 -32.47 14.94
N ILE A 53 14.61 -31.55 14.20
CA ILE A 53 13.19 -31.60 13.79
C ILE A 53 13.09 -31.31 12.29
N PRO A 54 12.45 -32.19 11.49
CA PRO A 54 12.23 -31.95 10.06
C PRO A 54 11.58 -30.59 9.77
N GLY A 55 11.96 -29.98 8.65
CA GLY A 55 11.42 -28.70 8.19
C GLY A 55 10.79 -28.82 6.80
N TYR A 56 11.09 -27.86 5.93
CA TYR A 56 10.75 -27.94 4.51
C TYR A 56 11.46 -29.15 3.86
N GLN A 57 10.71 -30.00 3.15
CA GLN A 57 11.20 -31.24 2.54
C GLN A 57 10.86 -31.27 1.05
N GLY A 58 11.25 -30.20 0.34
CA GLY A 58 10.89 -30.00 -1.07
C GLY A 58 11.45 -31.05 -2.03
N ASP A 59 12.43 -31.85 -1.60
CA ASP A 59 13.08 -32.94 -2.33
C ASP A 59 12.42 -34.33 -2.10
N ARG A 60 11.42 -34.43 -1.22
CA ARG A 60 10.64 -35.65 -1.05
C ARG A 60 9.48 -35.70 -2.03
N GLU A 61 9.40 -36.79 -2.79
CA GLU A 61 8.34 -37.03 -3.78
C GLU A 61 7.07 -37.66 -3.17
N ASP A 62 7.18 -38.27 -1.98
CA ASP A 62 6.09 -38.92 -1.26
C ASP A 62 5.36 -37.99 -0.28
N LEU A 63 5.70 -36.69 -0.27
CA LEU A 63 5.02 -35.65 0.50
C LEU A 63 4.20 -34.72 -0.41
N GLY A 64 2.87 -34.90 -0.37
CA GLY A 64 1.93 -34.10 -1.16
C GLY A 64 2.02 -34.40 -2.65
N VAL A 65 1.82 -33.38 -3.50
CA VAL A 65 2.00 -33.48 -4.95
C VAL A 65 3.40 -33.01 -5.37
N PRO A 66 4.03 -33.65 -6.37
CA PRO A 66 5.33 -33.23 -6.87
C PRO A 66 5.20 -31.87 -7.60
N LEU A 67 5.62 -30.78 -6.95
CA LEU A 67 5.65 -29.45 -7.57
C LEU A 67 6.76 -29.34 -8.61
N GLY A 68 6.57 -28.44 -9.58
CA GLY A 68 7.49 -28.28 -10.71
C GLY A 68 7.27 -29.31 -11.83
N ALA A 69 6.07 -29.89 -11.89
CA ALA A 69 5.63 -30.67 -13.04
C ALA A 69 5.51 -29.81 -14.32
N ARG A 70 5.21 -28.53 -14.17
CA ARG A 70 5.37 -27.53 -15.23
C ARG A 70 6.63 -26.70 -15.02
N TYR A 71 6.98 -25.91 -16.02
CA TYR A 71 8.04 -24.92 -15.88
C TYR A 71 7.68 -23.97 -14.74
N LEU A 72 8.64 -23.70 -13.86
CA LEU A 72 8.52 -22.70 -12.80
C LEU A 72 9.10 -21.40 -13.35
N GLU A 73 8.25 -20.63 -14.01
CA GLU A 73 8.67 -19.39 -14.66
C GLU A 73 9.09 -18.31 -13.63
N PRO A 74 10.10 -17.48 -13.96
CA PRO A 74 10.42 -16.31 -13.16
C PRO A 74 9.36 -15.21 -13.34
N TYR A 75 9.41 -14.20 -12.48
CA TYR A 75 8.57 -13.01 -12.55
C TYR A 75 9.41 -11.80 -12.91
N TYR A 76 8.89 -10.95 -13.80
CA TYR A 76 9.46 -9.65 -14.10
C TYR A 76 8.78 -8.59 -13.25
N ILE A 77 9.53 -7.72 -12.56
CA ILE A 77 8.94 -6.60 -11.82
C ILE A 77 8.64 -5.46 -12.80
N SER A 78 7.36 -5.11 -12.92
CA SER A 78 6.88 -4.15 -13.92
C SER A 78 7.60 -2.81 -13.83
N GLY A 79 7.93 -2.22 -14.99
CA GLY A 79 8.64 -0.93 -15.08
C GLY A 79 10.12 -0.95 -14.68
N THR A 80 10.73 -2.13 -14.49
CA THR A 80 12.15 -2.26 -14.11
C THR A 80 12.94 -3.12 -15.11
N ASP A 81 14.16 -3.53 -14.79
CA ASP A 81 14.92 -4.54 -15.52
C ASP A 81 14.94 -5.91 -14.81
N THR A 82 14.18 -6.04 -13.72
CA THR A 82 14.40 -7.08 -12.72
C THR A 82 13.55 -8.31 -13.00
N ILE A 83 14.21 -9.45 -13.17
CA ILE A 83 13.61 -10.78 -13.21
C ILE A 83 14.02 -11.54 -11.96
N CYS A 84 13.06 -12.11 -11.24
CA CYS A 84 13.29 -12.82 -9.98
C CYS A 84 12.55 -14.17 -9.94
N ASP A 85 12.97 -15.06 -9.04
CA ASP A 85 12.19 -16.26 -8.74
C ASP A 85 10.87 -15.85 -8.06
N MET A 86 9.77 -16.58 -8.29
CA MET A 86 8.45 -16.28 -7.69
C MET A 86 8.46 -16.26 -6.14
N ASP A 87 9.47 -16.88 -5.53
CA ASP A 87 9.65 -16.90 -4.09
C ASP A 87 10.15 -15.55 -3.55
N ASP A 88 10.78 -14.72 -4.39
CA ASP A 88 11.44 -13.47 -3.98
C ASP A 88 10.44 -12.29 -3.89
N ILE A 89 9.24 -12.46 -4.46
CA ILE A 89 8.09 -11.55 -4.29
C ILE A 89 7.22 -11.91 -3.08
N HIS A 90 7.51 -13.03 -2.40
CA HIS A 90 6.81 -13.40 -1.17
C HIS A 90 7.15 -12.38 -0.07
N GLN A 91 6.15 -11.86 0.62
CA GLN A 91 6.29 -10.80 1.62
C GLN A 91 7.24 -11.15 2.78
N ILE A 92 7.37 -12.43 3.12
CA ILE A 92 8.35 -12.87 4.13
C ILE A 92 9.81 -12.82 3.60
N ASN A 93 10.00 -12.99 2.29
CA ASN A 93 11.32 -13.05 1.66
C ASN A 93 11.79 -11.69 1.12
N ASN A 94 10.89 -10.71 1.04
CA ASN A 94 11.19 -9.38 0.50
C ASN A 94 11.15 -8.31 1.59
N ALA A 95 12.32 -7.74 1.92
CA ALA A 95 12.45 -6.72 2.95
C ALA A 95 11.76 -5.40 2.58
N ALA A 96 11.73 -5.04 1.29
CA ALA A 96 11.08 -3.81 0.82
C ALA A 96 9.56 -3.88 1.00
N ILE A 97 8.94 -5.02 0.66
CA ILE A 97 7.50 -5.25 0.88
C ILE A 97 7.13 -5.14 2.36
N GLN A 98 7.96 -5.69 3.27
CA GLN A 98 7.74 -5.54 4.70
C GLN A 98 7.87 -4.08 5.15
N GLN A 99 8.90 -3.38 4.69
CA GLN A 99 9.17 -2.01 5.09
C GLN A 99 8.12 -1.03 4.56
N LEU A 100 7.56 -1.23 3.36
CA LEU A 100 6.40 -0.48 2.85
C LEU A 100 5.26 -0.56 3.85
N GLY A 101 4.93 -1.78 4.28
CA GLY A 101 3.92 -2.03 5.31
C GLY A 101 4.24 -1.37 6.64
N ASP A 102 5.48 -1.49 7.11
CA ASP A 102 5.93 -0.92 8.37
C ASP A 102 5.89 0.62 8.34
N ASP A 103 6.31 1.27 7.26
CA ASP A 103 6.31 2.73 7.11
C ASP A 103 4.90 3.31 7.10
N ILE A 104 3.93 2.64 6.46
CA ILE A 104 2.51 3.00 6.59
C ILE A 104 2.04 2.78 8.02
N LYS A 105 2.27 1.57 8.57
CA LYS A 105 1.75 1.16 9.88
C LYS A 105 2.22 2.09 10.99
N ARG A 106 3.53 2.42 11.01
CA ARG A 106 4.20 3.20 12.07
C ARG A 106 4.00 4.70 11.98
N THR A 107 3.27 5.20 10.98
CA THR A 107 3.00 6.62 10.81
C THR A 107 1.83 7.08 11.68
N ALA A 108 2.07 8.13 12.46
CA ALA A 108 1.09 8.84 13.27
C ALA A 108 0.95 10.28 12.76
N ILE A 109 -0.28 10.78 12.72
CA ILE A 109 -0.56 12.16 12.34
C ILE A 109 -1.47 12.79 13.41
N ASN A 110 -1.07 13.94 13.93
CA ASN A 110 -1.91 14.72 14.84
C ASN A 110 -1.80 16.22 14.60
N GLY A 111 -2.92 16.93 14.67
CA GLY A 111 -2.96 18.39 14.65
C GLY A 111 -2.36 18.99 15.92
N LEU A 112 -1.66 20.12 15.76
CA LEU A 112 -1.02 20.87 16.85
C LEU A 112 -1.79 22.14 17.23
N ASP A 113 -2.80 22.55 16.46
CA ASP A 113 -3.60 23.74 16.75
C ASP A 113 -4.32 23.67 18.10
N LEU A 114 -4.92 22.53 18.42
CA LEU A 114 -5.64 22.35 19.68
C LEU A 114 -4.67 22.33 20.88
N PRO A 115 -3.56 21.58 20.87
CA PRO A 115 -2.49 21.74 21.86
C PRO A 115 -2.00 23.18 22.02
N HIS A 116 -1.75 23.89 20.93
CA HIS A 116 -1.29 25.28 20.95
C HIS A 116 -2.33 26.23 21.54
N ARG A 117 -3.62 26.03 21.22
CA ARG A 117 -4.72 26.79 21.80
C ARG A 117 -4.83 26.58 23.31
N ILE A 118 -4.61 25.36 23.80
CA ILE A 118 -4.57 25.06 25.24
C ILE A 118 -3.44 25.84 25.91
N LEU A 119 -2.23 25.83 25.32
CA LEU A 119 -1.10 26.62 25.82
C LEU A 119 -1.45 28.11 25.94
N GLN A 120 -1.99 28.69 24.87
CA GLN A 120 -2.27 30.12 24.81
C GLN A 120 -3.43 30.54 25.71
N GLN A 121 -4.56 29.83 25.64
CA GLN A 121 -5.81 30.27 26.28
C GLN A 121 -5.95 29.83 27.73
N LYS A 122 -5.40 28.66 28.08
CA LYS A 122 -5.57 28.08 29.42
C LYS A 122 -4.31 28.21 30.27
N VAL A 123 -3.15 27.92 29.71
CA VAL A 123 -1.88 28.02 30.44
C VAL A 123 -1.35 29.46 30.46
N GLY A 124 -1.63 30.24 29.41
CA GLY A 124 -1.13 31.61 29.25
C GLY A 124 0.29 31.67 28.69
N VAL A 125 0.71 30.66 27.93
CA VAL A 125 2.03 30.59 27.30
C VAL A 125 1.92 30.98 25.82
N THR A 126 2.84 31.82 25.35
CA THR A 126 2.90 32.21 23.94
C THR A 126 3.51 31.08 23.11
N VAL A 127 2.90 30.80 21.95
CA VAL A 127 3.43 29.86 20.96
C VAL A 127 3.99 30.67 19.80
N THR A 128 5.27 30.47 19.51
CA THR A 128 6.03 31.08 18.41
C THR A 128 6.78 30.00 17.62
N PRO A 129 7.27 30.28 16.40
CA PRO A 129 8.13 29.35 15.66
C PRO A 129 9.33 28.85 16.47
N GLU A 130 9.95 29.71 17.29
CA GLU A 130 11.05 29.31 18.19
C GLU A 130 10.60 28.26 19.22
N THR A 131 9.45 28.46 19.86
CA THR A 131 8.92 27.48 20.83
C THR A 131 8.49 26.18 20.14
N ILE A 132 7.98 26.26 18.90
CA ILE A 132 7.62 25.09 18.10
C ILE A 132 8.90 24.31 17.74
N ASN A 133 9.95 24.97 17.28
CA ASN A 133 11.24 24.32 17.02
C ASN A 133 11.79 23.63 18.28
N ARG A 134 11.65 24.26 19.45
CA ARG A 134 12.05 23.64 20.72
C ARG A 134 11.22 22.41 21.08
N TYR A 135 9.91 22.45 20.81
CA TYR A 135 9.04 21.28 20.91
C TYR A 135 9.49 20.18 19.95
N LEU A 136 9.81 20.51 18.70
CA LEU A 136 10.23 19.57 17.66
C LEU A 136 11.56 18.87 18.01
N GLU A 137 12.51 19.58 18.62
CA GLU A 137 13.71 18.95 19.21
C GLU A 137 13.34 17.96 20.32
N SER A 138 12.42 18.36 21.21
CA SER A 138 12.04 17.57 22.37
C SER A 138 11.27 16.29 21.99
N ILE A 139 10.36 16.37 21.01
CA ILE A 139 9.64 15.19 20.52
C ILE A 139 10.57 14.26 19.74
N ASN A 140 11.52 14.76 18.96
CA ASN A 140 12.47 13.88 18.28
C ASN A 140 13.37 13.11 19.27
N HIS A 141 13.70 13.69 20.42
CA HIS A 141 14.38 12.98 21.52
C HIS A 141 13.49 11.95 22.20
N SER A 142 12.27 12.32 22.59
CA SER A 142 11.40 11.41 23.35
C SER A 142 10.77 10.30 22.51
N LEU A 143 10.49 10.55 21.22
CA LEU A 143 9.88 9.59 20.31
C LEU A 143 10.74 8.34 20.13
N VAL A 144 12.06 8.50 20.14
CA VAL A 144 13.03 7.40 20.00
C VAL A 144 13.41 6.75 21.34
N GLY A 145 12.77 7.16 22.45
CA GLY A 145 12.91 6.55 23.77
C GLY A 145 13.85 7.29 24.72
N GLY A 146 14.14 8.57 24.49
CA GLY A 146 14.89 9.42 25.40
C GLY A 146 14.02 10.02 26.52
N ALA A 147 14.54 10.09 27.74
CA ALA A 147 13.83 10.65 28.89
C ALA A 147 13.91 12.19 28.90
N LEU A 148 12.83 12.87 29.30
CA LEU A 148 12.76 14.34 29.33
C LEU A 148 12.54 14.96 30.74
N ALA A 149 12.17 14.16 31.74
CA ALA A 149 11.68 14.73 33.01
C ALA A 149 12.05 13.92 34.25
N GLN A 150 11.87 12.59 34.23
CA GLN A 150 12.14 11.74 35.38
C GLN A 150 13.63 11.37 35.46
N GLU A 151 14.20 11.46 36.65
CA GLU A 151 15.54 10.96 36.96
C GLU A 151 15.57 9.42 36.97
N HIS A 152 16.74 8.83 36.74
CA HIS A 152 17.00 7.39 36.83
C HIS A 152 16.12 6.54 35.88
N MET A 153 15.87 7.06 34.66
CA MET A 153 15.13 6.35 33.62
C MET A 153 16.01 5.43 32.79
N ALA A 154 15.45 4.28 32.44
CA ALA A 154 15.99 3.46 31.37
C ALA A 154 15.52 4.03 30.03
N GLU A 155 16.44 4.15 29.09
CA GLU A 155 16.19 4.69 27.75
C GLU A 155 16.37 3.60 26.70
N ILE A 156 15.87 3.84 25.48
CA ILE A 156 16.03 2.90 24.37
C ILE A 156 17.38 3.18 23.69
N ASN A 157 18.13 2.13 23.37
CA ASN A 157 19.36 2.23 22.57
C ASN A 157 19.04 2.92 21.23
N PRO A 158 19.62 4.10 20.90
CA PRO A 158 19.31 4.83 19.67
C PRO A 158 19.56 4.04 18.38
N LEU A 159 20.46 3.04 18.40
CA LEU A 159 20.68 2.15 17.25
C LEU A 159 19.45 1.29 16.92
N MET A 160 18.59 1.02 17.90
CA MET A 160 17.36 0.24 17.74
C MET A 160 16.19 1.09 17.21
N THR A 161 16.29 2.40 17.32
CA THR A 161 15.21 3.35 17.01
C THR A 161 15.62 4.42 16.01
N ARG A 162 16.68 4.16 15.24
CA ARG A 162 17.31 5.08 14.28
C ARG A 162 16.37 5.64 13.20
N ASP A 163 15.29 4.92 12.91
CA ASP A 163 14.29 5.27 11.90
C ASP A 163 13.09 6.03 12.48
N GLY A 164 13.05 6.23 13.81
CA GLY A 164 12.01 7.00 14.47
C GLY A 164 12.31 8.50 14.46
N TYR A 165 11.33 9.33 14.09
CA TYR A 165 11.44 10.79 14.08
C TYR A 165 10.06 11.44 14.00
N ALA A 166 10.00 12.76 14.23
CA ALA A 166 8.81 13.58 14.00
C ALA A 166 9.15 14.81 13.14
N LYS A 167 8.28 15.08 12.17
CA LYS A 167 8.28 16.27 11.34
C LYS A 167 6.92 16.97 11.43
N VAL A 168 6.80 18.13 10.79
CA VAL A 168 5.57 18.89 10.67
C VAL A 168 5.26 19.26 9.23
N ILE A 169 3.97 19.47 8.98
CA ILE A 169 3.42 20.03 7.74
C ILE A 169 2.56 21.24 8.07
N THR A 170 2.57 22.24 7.19
CA THR A 170 1.65 23.38 7.22
C THR A 170 1.52 23.98 5.82
N GLY A 171 0.36 24.57 5.52
CA GLY A 171 0.15 25.36 4.30
C GLY A 171 0.52 26.84 4.46
N ASP A 172 0.93 27.25 5.66
CA ASP A 172 1.40 28.61 5.95
C ASP A 172 2.90 28.73 5.63
N ASP A 173 3.22 29.37 4.51
CA ASP A 173 4.61 29.56 4.05
C ASP A 173 5.44 30.41 5.03
N GLU A 174 4.84 31.41 5.69
CA GLU A 174 5.57 32.25 6.66
C GLU A 174 5.98 31.42 7.89
N LEU A 175 5.07 30.57 8.38
CA LEU A 175 5.38 29.64 9.45
C LEU A 175 6.41 28.60 8.99
N ALA A 176 6.22 28.00 7.80
CA ALA A 176 7.14 27.02 7.25
C ALA A 176 8.57 27.56 7.08
N ASP A 177 8.73 28.84 6.76
CA ASP A 177 10.03 29.52 6.63
C ASP A 177 10.69 29.84 7.97
N ALA A 178 9.89 30.05 9.02
CA ALA A 178 10.40 30.28 10.36
C ALA A 178 10.75 28.98 11.13
N LEU A 179 10.29 27.83 10.66
CA LEU A 179 10.59 26.52 11.25
C LEU A 179 11.94 25.98 10.80
N ASP A 180 12.58 25.20 11.67
CA ASP A 180 13.80 24.49 11.33
C ASP A 180 13.50 23.45 10.23
N LYS A 181 14.15 23.62 9.08
CA LYS A 181 13.92 22.80 7.88
C LYS A 181 14.23 21.31 8.09
N ARG A 182 14.97 20.93 9.13
CA ARG A 182 15.17 19.51 9.51
C ARG A 182 13.87 18.82 9.92
N PHE A 183 12.91 19.58 10.46
CA PHE A 183 11.64 19.08 10.96
C PHE A 183 10.47 19.37 10.03
N LEU A 184 10.70 19.96 8.85
CA LEU A 184 9.64 20.32 7.91
C LEU A 184 9.56 19.27 6.79
N ILE A 185 8.34 18.81 6.49
CA ILE A 185 8.03 18.26 5.18
C ILE A 185 7.56 19.44 4.32
N ASP A 186 8.45 19.88 3.42
CA ASP A 186 8.30 21.15 2.70
C ASP A 186 7.45 20.96 1.43
N ILE A 187 6.19 21.38 1.48
CA ILE A 187 5.23 21.18 0.38
C ILE A 187 5.74 21.80 -0.93
N ASN A 188 6.40 22.96 -0.88
CA ASN A 188 6.89 23.63 -2.09
C ASN A 188 8.10 22.90 -2.71
N ARG A 189 8.85 22.14 -1.89
CA ARG A 189 9.99 21.35 -2.37
C ARG A 189 9.58 20.00 -2.93
N GLU A 190 8.62 19.34 -2.28
CA GLU A 190 8.29 17.94 -2.58
C GLU A 190 7.24 17.79 -3.68
N PHE A 191 6.52 18.86 -4.05
CA PHE A 191 5.45 18.81 -5.04
C PHE A 191 5.65 19.82 -6.19
N PRO A 192 5.17 19.50 -7.40
CA PRO A 192 5.03 20.49 -8.48
C PRO A 192 4.19 21.69 -8.01
N GLU A 193 4.51 22.88 -8.53
CA GLU A 193 3.94 24.16 -8.06
C GLU A 193 2.42 24.17 -7.97
N GLU A 194 1.71 23.75 -9.02
CA GLU A 194 0.23 23.70 -9.03
C GLU A 194 -0.33 22.74 -7.96
N MET A 195 0.36 21.62 -7.73
CA MET A 195 -0.03 20.65 -6.71
C MET A 195 0.23 21.19 -5.31
N ALA A 196 1.40 21.81 -5.11
CA ALA A 196 1.78 22.45 -3.87
C ALA A 196 0.77 23.54 -3.47
N GLU A 197 0.35 24.39 -4.41
CA GLU A 197 -0.67 25.42 -4.17
C GLU A 197 -2.00 24.82 -3.70
N LYS A 198 -2.51 23.78 -4.39
CA LYS A 198 -3.76 23.09 -4.00
C LYS A 198 -3.66 22.46 -2.60
N LEU A 199 -2.51 21.83 -2.29
CA LEU A 199 -2.28 21.21 -0.99
C LEU A 199 -2.20 22.26 0.13
N LYS A 200 -1.45 23.34 -0.08
CA LYS A 200 -1.32 24.44 0.89
C LYS A 200 -2.65 25.14 1.13
N ASP A 201 -3.42 25.45 0.09
CA ASP A 201 -4.75 26.04 0.22
C ASP A 201 -5.67 25.15 1.08
N LYS A 202 -5.65 23.84 0.84
CA LYS A 202 -6.51 22.91 1.57
C LYS A 202 -6.07 22.66 3.01
N ILE A 203 -4.76 22.59 3.25
CA ILE A 203 -4.18 22.44 4.60
C ILE A 203 -4.34 23.74 5.39
N GLY A 204 -4.26 24.90 4.72
CA GLY A 204 -4.36 26.22 5.33
C GLY A 204 -3.26 26.46 6.37
N ASN A 205 -3.59 27.30 7.35
CA ASN A 205 -2.68 27.66 8.45
C ASN A 205 -2.65 26.63 9.60
N HIS A 206 -3.16 25.43 9.35
CA HIS A 206 -3.10 24.33 10.30
C HIS A 206 -1.68 23.76 10.37
N LEU A 207 -1.27 23.35 11.57
CA LEU A 207 0.00 22.66 11.78
C LEU A 207 -0.27 21.21 12.19
N TYR A 208 0.28 20.25 11.45
CA TYR A 208 0.20 18.84 11.81
C TYR A 208 1.58 18.28 12.08
N GLN A 209 1.70 17.46 13.12
CA GLN A 209 2.85 16.61 13.36
C GLN A 209 2.66 15.28 12.62
N VAL A 210 3.70 14.87 11.91
CA VAL A 210 3.85 13.55 11.30
C VAL A 210 4.98 12.84 12.03
N SER A 211 4.63 11.85 12.84
CA SER A 211 5.60 11.06 13.60
C SER A 211 5.72 9.67 12.99
N ARG A 212 6.96 9.22 12.80
CA ARG A 212 7.25 7.82 12.50
C ARG A 212 7.73 7.15 13.77
N ILE A 213 6.91 6.24 14.30
CA ILE A 213 7.33 5.40 15.41
C ILE A 213 8.44 4.46 14.90
N PRO A 214 9.45 4.10 15.71
CA PRO A 214 10.46 3.13 15.29
C PRO A 214 9.84 1.83 14.77
N THR A 215 10.33 1.31 13.65
CA THR A 215 9.84 0.07 13.01
C THR A 215 9.85 -1.11 13.98
N ILE A 216 10.89 -1.25 14.81
CA ILE A 216 10.93 -2.31 15.84
C ILE A 216 9.72 -2.22 16.81
N GLY A 217 9.24 -1.01 17.10
CA GLY A 217 8.11 -0.77 18.00
C GLY A 217 6.81 -1.37 17.47
N VAL A 218 6.50 -1.21 16.18
CA VAL A 218 5.30 -1.80 15.57
C VAL A 218 5.46 -3.29 15.28
N ARG A 219 6.69 -3.79 15.08
CA ARG A 219 6.96 -5.22 14.85
C ARG A 219 6.89 -6.06 16.12
N ILE A 220 7.18 -5.50 17.30
CA ILE A 220 6.98 -6.19 18.60
C ILE A 220 5.57 -6.01 19.16
N ALA A 221 4.83 -5.01 18.69
CA ALA A 221 3.47 -4.70 19.11
C ALA A 221 2.49 -4.83 17.92
N ASP A 222 1.71 -3.79 17.66
CA ASP A 222 0.69 -3.74 16.62
C ASP A 222 0.50 -2.30 16.11
N GLY A 223 -0.43 -2.06 15.18
CA GLY A 223 -0.71 -0.70 14.67
C GLY A 223 -1.32 0.20 15.76
N SER A 224 -1.98 -0.37 16.77
CA SER A 224 -2.56 0.40 17.86
C SER A 224 -1.54 0.97 18.84
N ILE A 225 -0.28 0.51 18.81
CA ILE A 225 0.76 1.17 19.59
C ILE A 225 1.03 2.58 19.08
N VAL A 226 0.79 2.87 17.80
CA VAL A 226 1.29 4.05 17.11
C VAL A 226 0.72 5.34 17.69
N HIS A 227 -0.61 5.46 17.76
CA HIS A 227 -1.26 6.62 18.38
C HIS A 227 -0.92 6.75 19.88
N ARG A 228 -0.70 5.62 20.59
CA ARG A 228 -0.36 5.63 22.02
C ARG A 228 1.06 6.10 22.25
N TRP A 229 2.01 5.55 21.50
CA TRP A 229 3.42 5.92 21.54
C TRP A 229 3.57 7.38 21.18
N ASN A 230 3.09 7.79 20.00
CA ASN A 230 3.16 9.16 19.54
C ASN A 230 2.56 10.12 20.59
N GLY A 231 1.37 9.82 21.09
CA GLY A 231 0.71 10.73 21.99
C GLY A 231 1.34 10.83 23.38
N ASN A 232 1.87 9.74 23.92
CA ASN A 232 2.60 9.78 25.18
C ASN A 232 3.88 10.63 25.04
N GLN A 233 4.65 10.42 23.95
CA GLN A 233 5.89 11.16 23.72
C GLN A 233 5.64 12.64 23.38
N SER A 234 4.58 12.93 22.62
CA SER A 234 4.14 14.29 22.32
C SER A 234 3.73 15.05 23.57
N ALA A 235 2.99 14.41 24.48
CA ALA A 235 2.60 15.04 25.75
C ALA A 235 3.81 15.36 26.63
N LEU A 236 4.80 14.45 26.71
CA LEU A 236 6.06 14.69 27.42
C LEU A 236 6.88 15.83 26.78
N ALA A 237 6.93 15.88 25.45
CA ALA A 237 7.61 16.94 24.72
C ALA A 237 6.95 18.31 24.98
N PHE A 238 5.62 18.39 25.01
CA PHE A 238 4.91 19.61 25.39
C PHE A 238 5.25 20.05 26.81
N VAL A 239 5.22 19.12 27.77
CA VAL A 239 5.54 19.43 29.17
C VAL A 239 6.96 19.94 29.32
N SER A 240 7.92 19.33 28.64
CA SER A 240 9.33 19.74 28.69
C SER A 240 9.59 21.07 27.97
N ALA A 241 9.16 21.20 26.72
CA ALA A 241 9.44 22.37 25.88
C ALA A 241 8.78 23.65 26.41
N TYR A 242 7.58 23.54 26.96
CA TYR A 242 6.82 24.68 27.49
C TYR A 242 6.89 24.80 29.02
N LYS A 243 7.77 24.03 29.68
CA LYS A 243 8.00 24.08 31.15
C LYS A 243 6.71 23.96 31.96
N LEU A 244 5.86 23.01 31.57
CA LEU A 244 4.57 22.80 32.21
C LEU A 244 4.72 21.94 33.48
N GLY A 245 3.75 22.05 34.38
CA GLY A 245 3.64 21.13 35.52
C GLY A 245 3.23 19.71 35.07
N GLY A 246 3.61 18.70 35.87
CA GLY A 246 3.07 17.34 35.73
C GLY A 246 1.60 17.23 36.19
N GLY A 247 1.01 16.04 36.07
CA GLY A 247 -0.35 15.78 36.57
C GLY A 247 -1.46 16.10 35.55
N SER A 248 -2.42 16.96 35.92
CA SER A 248 -3.62 17.21 35.11
C SER A 248 -3.32 17.81 33.73
N ILE A 249 -2.32 18.69 33.62
CA ILE A 249 -1.90 19.26 32.33
C ILE A 249 -1.40 18.16 31.38
N LEU A 250 -0.61 17.20 31.89
CA LEU A 250 -0.15 16.07 31.09
C LEU A 250 -1.31 15.25 30.52
N ALA A 251 -2.37 15.03 31.33
CA ALA A 251 -3.56 14.31 30.88
C ALA A 251 -4.30 15.05 29.75
N GLU A 252 -4.34 16.39 29.79
CA GLU A 252 -4.94 17.21 28.75
C GLU A 252 -4.20 17.11 27.43
N PHE A 253 -2.88 17.29 27.42
CA PHE A 253 -2.11 17.10 26.19
C PHE A 253 -2.25 15.68 25.67
N THR A 254 -2.21 14.68 26.57
CA THR A 254 -2.38 13.27 26.23
C THR A 254 -3.71 13.00 25.51
N ILE A 255 -4.85 13.47 26.03
CA ILE A 255 -6.15 13.26 25.36
C ILE A 255 -6.25 14.04 24.05
N THR A 256 -5.66 15.24 23.98
CA THR A 256 -5.67 16.04 22.77
C THR A 256 -4.91 15.36 21.64
N VAL A 257 -3.67 14.94 21.87
CA VAL A 257 -2.82 14.36 20.82
C VAL A 257 -3.16 12.90 20.51
N LYS A 258 -3.79 12.15 21.43
CA LYS A 258 -4.17 10.74 21.20
C LYS A 258 -5.56 10.56 20.60
N HIS A 259 -6.44 11.54 20.77
CA HIS A 259 -7.84 11.41 20.38
C HIS A 259 -8.36 12.64 19.64
N MET A 260 -8.40 13.82 20.29
CA MET A 260 -9.15 14.96 19.76
C MET A 260 -8.56 15.54 18.46
N ALA A 261 -7.24 15.47 18.32
CA ALA A 261 -6.51 15.98 17.16
C ALA A 261 -5.80 14.86 16.37
N TYR A 262 -6.12 13.59 16.63
CA TYR A 262 -5.42 12.47 15.98
C TYR A 262 -6.14 12.02 14.70
N MET A 263 -5.37 11.79 13.64
CA MET A 263 -5.86 11.23 12.38
C MET A 263 -5.46 9.77 12.27
N LEU A 264 -6.45 8.88 12.29
CA LEU A 264 -6.22 7.44 12.06
C LEU A 264 -5.90 7.20 10.58
N LEU A 265 -4.82 6.47 10.31
CA LEU A 265 -4.55 5.94 8.97
C LEU A 265 -5.41 4.70 8.69
N GLY A 266 -5.72 3.92 9.73
CA GLY A 266 -6.64 2.80 9.65
C GLY A 266 -7.60 2.76 10.83
N THR A 267 -8.88 2.56 10.55
CA THR A 267 -9.91 2.38 11.59
C THR A 267 -9.83 0.99 12.23
N GLN A 268 -10.32 0.85 13.46
CA GLN A 268 -10.42 -0.45 14.12
C GLN A 268 -11.45 -1.34 13.42
N THR A 269 -11.23 -2.65 13.42
CA THR A 269 -12.24 -3.57 12.86
C THR A 269 -13.43 -3.71 13.77
N TRP A 270 -14.55 -4.16 13.19
CA TRP A 270 -15.73 -4.50 13.96
C TRP A 270 -15.41 -5.58 15.03
N PRO A 271 -15.66 -5.34 16.34
CA PRO A 271 -15.15 -6.19 17.41
C PRO A 271 -15.56 -7.67 17.31
N ARG A 272 -16.74 -7.97 16.76
CA ARG A 272 -17.27 -9.34 16.65
C ARG A 272 -16.69 -10.14 15.49
N ARG A 273 -15.86 -9.53 14.64
CA ARG A 273 -15.31 -10.15 13.43
C ARG A 273 -13.89 -10.71 13.60
N GLY A 274 -13.25 -10.41 14.74
CA GLY A 274 -11.82 -10.57 14.91
C GLY A 274 -11.19 -9.19 15.07
N PRO A 275 -11.15 -8.65 16.31
CA PRO A 275 -10.78 -7.27 16.54
C PRO A 275 -9.30 -7.07 16.18
N ARG A 276 -9.06 -6.15 15.26
CA ARG A 276 -7.77 -5.59 14.94
C ARG A 276 -7.79 -4.12 15.34
N GLY A 277 -6.64 -3.69 15.82
CA GLY A 277 -6.40 -2.35 16.28
C GLY A 277 -6.51 -1.29 15.18
N ALA A 278 -6.40 -0.02 15.57
CA ALA A 278 -6.21 1.08 14.63
C ALA A 278 -4.87 0.92 13.89
N ASN A 279 -4.74 1.59 12.74
CA ASN A 279 -3.57 1.55 11.86
C ASN A 279 -3.20 0.14 11.34
N GLU A 280 -4.12 -0.84 11.42
CA GLU A 280 -3.95 -2.12 10.75
C GLU A 280 -4.49 -2.05 9.31
N PRO A 281 -3.90 -2.80 8.35
CA PRO A 281 -4.19 -2.66 6.92
C PRO A 281 -5.68 -2.67 6.52
N ILE A 282 -6.48 -3.56 7.10
CA ILE A 282 -7.93 -3.65 6.83
C ILE A 282 -8.69 -2.35 7.08
N GLY A 283 -8.22 -1.54 8.03
CA GLY A 283 -8.88 -0.29 8.41
C GLY A 283 -8.53 0.88 7.52
N ILE A 284 -7.54 0.73 6.63
CA ILE A 284 -7.06 1.77 5.73
C ILE A 284 -8.12 2.01 4.65
N PRO A 285 -8.61 3.25 4.47
CA PRO A 285 -9.51 3.59 3.37
C PRO A 285 -8.84 3.49 2.00
N TYR A 286 -9.60 3.12 0.97
CA TYR A 286 -9.12 2.97 -0.40
C TYR A 286 -8.50 4.26 -0.94
N GLY A 287 -9.05 5.43 -0.59
CA GLY A 287 -8.50 6.71 -1.01
C GLY A 287 -7.08 6.96 -0.49
N TYR A 288 -6.73 6.44 0.70
CA TYR A 288 -5.37 6.60 1.23
C TYR A 288 -4.32 5.84 0.43
N ILE A 289 -4.67 4.80 -0.33
CA ILE A 289 -3.71 4.14 -1.22
C ILE A 289 -3.15 5.14 -2.25
N GLY A 290 -4.02 5.97 -2.83
CA GLY A 290 -3.61 7.04 -3.73
C GLY A 290 -2.82 8.15 -3.02
N ASP A 291 -3.15 8.44 -1.76
CA ASP A 291 -2.43 9.45 -0.98
C ASP A 291 -1.06 8.96 -0.48
N PHE A 292 -0.87 7.65 -0.28
CA PHE A 292 0.44 7.08 0.02
C PHE A 292 1.36 7.13 -1.20
N CYS A 293 0.83 6.90 -2.40
CA CYS A 293 1.59 6.95 -3.64
C CYS A 293 2.11 8.36 -3.92
N GLN A 294 3.42 8.49 -4.19
CA GLN A 294 4.07 9.77 -4.51
C GLN A 294 4.61 9.80 -5.95
N ALA A 295 4.22 8.85 -6.81
CA ALA A 295 4.74 8.75 -8.18
C ALA A 295 4.37 9.97 -9.06
N ASP A 296 3.28 10.66 -8.72
CA ASP A 296 2.82 11.92 -9.33
C ASP A 296 3.69 13.14 -8.98
N THR A 297 4.68 12.99 -8.08
CA THR A 297 5.71 14.01 -7.83
C THR A 297 6.89 13.92 -8.79
N VAL A 298 7.05 12.79 -9.48
CA VAL A 298 8.18 12.50 -10.38
C VAL A 298 7.75 12.20 -11.81
N SER A 299 6.46 11.93 -12.04
CA SER A 299 5.91 11.64 -13.36
C SER A 299 4.50 12.22 -13.51
N ASP A 300 4.25 12.88 -14.63
CA ASP A 300 2.92 13.36 -15.01
C ASP A 300 2.08 12.29 -15.70
N ASP A 301 2.60 11.09 -15.92
CA ASP A 301 1.84 10.01 -16.56
C ASP A 301 0.76 9.44 -15.60
N PRO A 302 -0.54 9.60 -15.91
CA PRO A 302 -1.61 9.11 -15.06
C PRO A 302 -1.65 7.58 -14.97
N VAL A 303 -1.21 6.85 -16.00
CA VAL A 303 -1.14 5.39 -15.99
C VAL A 303 -0.02 4.94 -15.06
N HIS A 304 1.17 5.53 -15.19
CA HIS A 304 2.30 5.25 -14.30
C HIS A 304 1.93 5.42 -12.81
N TYR A 305 1.30 6.54 -12.44
CA TYR A 305 0.79 6.76 -11.08
C TYR A 305 -0.18 5.66 -10.63
N CYS A 306 -1.11 5.24 -11.50
CA CYS A 306 -2.05 4.17 -11.19
C CYS A 306 -1.33 2.82 -10.96
N MET A 307 -0.25 2.54 -11.68
CA MET A 307 0.51 1.29 -11.53
C MET A 307 1.30 1.26 -10.21
N GLU A 308 1.94 2.37 -9.83
CA GLU A 308 2.61 2.48 -8.53
C GLU A 308 1.60 2.38 -7.37
N ALA A 309 0.43 3.03 -7.50
CA ALA A 309 -0.65 2.92 -6.49
C ALA A 309 -1.25 1.51 -6.41
N MET A 310 -1.37 0.81 -7.55
CA MET A 310 -1.77 -0.60 -7.57
C MET A 310 -0.74 -1.52 -6.89
N ALA A 311 0.55 -1.21 -7.01
CA ALA A 311 1.59 -1.94 -6.29
C ALA A 311 1.42 -1.81 -4.77
N ILE A 312 1.15 -0.59 -4.28
CA ILE A 312 0.84 -0.35 -2.86
C ILE A 312 -0.42 -1.13 -2.45
N SER A 313 -1.47 -1.11 -3.26
CA SER A 313 -2.71 -1.86 -2.97
C SER A 313 -2.46 -3.37 -2.84
N GLY A 314 -1.73 -3.95 -3.80
CA GLY A 314 -1.35 -5.37 -3.79
C GLY A 314 -0.56 -5.75 -2.54
N VAL A 315 0.37 -4.89 -2.12
CA VAL A 315 1.15 -5.09 -0.89
C VAL A 315 0.26 -4.96 0.36
N VAL A 316 -0.43 -3.84 0.54
CA VAL A 316 -1.16 -3.52 1.78
C VAL A 316 -2.31 -4.49 1.99
N TYR A 317 -3.16 -4.68 0.99
CA TYR A 317 -4.38 -5.47 1.13
C TYR A 317 -4.20 -6.93 0.75
N GLY A 318 -3.37 -7.23 -0.24
CA GLY A 318 -3.14 -8.60 -0.69
C GLY A 318 -2.09 -9.31 0.17
N LEU A 319 -0.85 -8.85 0.10
CA LEU A 319 0.30 -9.55 0.68
C LEU A 319 0.41 -9.42 2.21
N ILE A 320 0.12 -8.25 2.76
CA ILE A 320 0.19 -8.01 4.20
C ILE A 320 -1.14 -8.40 4.85
N TRP A 321 -2.24 -7.76 4.46
CA TRP A 321 -3.53 -8.05 5.11
C TRP A 321 -3.99 -9.49 4.85
N PHE A 322 -4.33 -9.83 3.60
CA PHE A 322 -4.98 -11.12 3.35
C PHE A 322 -4.01 -12.29 3.56
N ASP A 323 -2.84 -12.26 2.92
CA ASP A 323 -1.91 -13.39 2.98
C ASP A 323 -1.28 -13.58 4.36
N SER A 324 -1.02 -12.52 5.14
CA SER A 324 -0.42 -12.66 6.46
C SER A 324 -1.42 -12.62 7.62
N TYR A 325 -2.34 -11.66 7.67
CA TYR A 325 -3.24 -11.50 8.82
C TYR A 325 -4.46 -12.41 8.79
N VAL A 326 -4.95 -12.76 7.60
CA VAL A 326 -6.19 -13.54 7.42
C VAL A 326 -5.88 -15.01 7.16
N LEU A 327 -4.98 -15.28 6.21
CA LEU A 327 -4.67 -16.64 5.75
C LEU A 327 -3.49 -17.25 6.49
N GLY A 328 -2.31 -16.61 6.42
CA GLY A 328 -1.05 -17.15 6.92
C GLY A 328 -0.49 -18.29 6.07
N GLY A 329 0.71 -18.76 6.42
CA GLY A 329 1.38 -19.85 5.71
C GLY A 329 1.99 -19.41 4.36
N ILE A 330 1.72 -20.17 3.30
CA ILE A 330 2.26 -19.89 1.94
C ILE A 330 1.61 -18.64 1.32
N GLY A 331 0.37 -18.32 1.68
CA GLY A 331 -0.36 -17.21 1.09
C GLY A 331 -0.67 -17.39 -0.40
N GLY A 332 -0.99 -16.27 -1.06
CA GLY A 332 -1.25 -16.10 -2.47
C GLY A 332 -0.32 -15.06 -3.11
N ALA A 333 0.97 -15.09 -2.77
CA ALA A 333 1.94 -14.08 -3.21
C ALA A 333 1.92 -13.83 -4.72
N ASN A 334 1.88 -14.89 -5.53
CA ASN A 334 1.79 -14.82 -6.99
C ASN A 334 0.52 -14.09 -7.49
N THR A 335 -0.58 -14.20 -6.74
CA THR A 335 -1.85 -13.54 -7.09
C THR A 335 -1.77 -12.05 -6.78
N PHE A 336 -1.35 -11.70 -5.57
CA PHE A 336 -1.40 -10.32 -5.10
C PHE A 336 -0.18 -9.47 -5.48
N SER A 337 0.84 -10.10 -6.08
CA SER A 337 1.93 -9.43 -6.78
C SER A 337 1.65 -9.17 -8.26
N SER A 338 0.60 -9.77 -8.83
CA SER A 338 0.23 -9.52 -10.23
C SER A 338 0.02 -8.04 -10.60
N PRO A 339 -0.42 -7.12 -9.70
CA PRO A 339 -0.50 -5.71 -10.03
C PRO A 339 0.83 -5.02 -10.36
N PHE A 340 1.95 -5.63 -9.98
CA PHE A 340 3.29 -5.06 -10.16
C PHE A 340 4.27 -6.01 -10.84
N THR A 341 3.77 -7.02 -11.55
CA THR A 341 4.61 -7.97 -12.28
C THR A 341 4.18 -8.14 -13.74
N ASN A 342 5.17 -8.39 -14.59
CA ASN A 342 5.06 -8.79 -15.99
C ASN A 342 4.42 -7.77 -16.94
N ASN A 343 4.30 -6.50 -16.53
CA ASN A 343 3.68 -5.40 -17.30
C ASN A 343 2.26 -5.69 -17.83
N LEU A 344 1.55 -6.69 -17.30
CA LEU A 344 0.25 -7.04 -17.88
C LEU A 344 -0.83 -6.01 -17.51
N LEU A 345 -0.87 -5.60 -16.25
CA LEU A 345 -1.80 -4.54 -15.84
C LEU A 345 -1.47 -3.22 -16.54
N ASP A 346 -0.16 -2.95 -16.73
CA ASP A 346 0.32 -1.80 -17.48
C ASP A 346 -0.24 -1.80 -18.92
N ASP A 347 -0.13 -2.92 -19.67
CA ASP A 347 -0.69 -3.06 -21.02
C ASP A 347 -2.19 -2.72 -21.06
N PHE A 348 -2.96 -3.29 -20.14
CA PHE A 348 -4.40 -3.06 -20.06
C PHE A 348 -4.73 -1.61 -19.72
N ALA A 349 -3.95 -0.99 -18.82
CA ALA A 349 -4.16 0.38 -18.38
C ALA A 349 -3.77 1.42 -19.45
N TYR A 350 -2.69 1.20 -20.20
CA TYR A 350 -2.33 2.06 -21.33
C TYR A 350 -3.35 1.92 -22.47
N HIS A 351 -3.72 0.69 -22.85
CA HIS A 351 -4.74 0.45 -23.87
C HIS A 351 -6.03 1.22 -23.56
N ILE A 352 -6.56 1.07 -22.34
CA ILE A 352 -7.81 1.74 -22.00
C ILE A 352 -7.65 3.25 -21.83
N SER A 353 -6.49 3.75 -21.40
CA SER A 353 -6.22 5.19 -21.33
C SER A 353 -6.32 5.83 -22.70
N ASP A 354 -5.70 5.23 -23.71
CA ASP A 354 -5.69 5.76 -25.07
C ASP A 354 -7.06 5.62 -25.73
N TRP A 355 -7.72 4.47 -25.55
CA TRP A 355 -9.10 4.28 -26.02
C TRP A 355 -10.06 5.31 -25.42
N VAL A 356 -9.94 5.61 -24.12
CA VAL A 356 -10.77 6.63 -23.44
C VAL A 356 -10.53 8.02 -24.00
N LYS A 357 -9.26 8.41 -24.22
CA LYS A 357 -8.92 9.71 -24.82
C LYS A 357 -9.52 9.84 -26.21
N ASP A 358 -9.41 8.80 -27.04
CA ASP A 358 -9.96 8.78 -28.39
C ASP A 358 -11.50 8.80 -28.39
N ARG A 359 -12.12 8.04 -27.48
CA ARG A 359 -13.58 7.89 -27.41
C ARG A 359 -14.28 9.14 -26.89
N TYR A 360 -13.75 9.75 -25.84
CA TYR A 360 -14.42 10.83 -25.08
C TYR A 360 -13.74 12.20 -25.21
N GLY A 361 -12.64 12.30 -25.96
CA GLY A 361 -11.93 13.56 -26.22
C GLY A 361 -10.97 13.99 -25.11
N GLY A 362 -10.65 13.10 -24.18
CA GLY A 362 -9.74 13.35 -23.06
C GLY A 362 -10.13 12.59 -21.81
N LEU A 363 -9.30 12.72 -20.77
CA LEU A 363 -9.59 12.20 -19.44
C LEU A 363 -10.68 13.04 -18.76
N ALA A 364 -11.43 12.42 -17.85
CA ALA A 364 -12.55 12.99 -17.09
C ALA A 364 -13.58 13.77 -17.95
N SER A 365 -13.72 13.39 -19.22
CA SER A 365 -14.54 14.11 -20.21
C SER A 365 -15.94 13.52 -20.38
N ALA A 366 -16.16 12.28 -19.94
CA ALA A 366 -17.46 11.62 -19.99
C ALA A 366 -18.29 11.91 -18.74
N ARG A 367 -19.59 12.19 -18.91
CA ARG A 367 -20.52 12.27 -17.77
C ARG A 367 -20.71 10.87 -17.15
N PRO A 368 -20.56 10.70 -15.83
CA PRO A 368 -20.81 9.42 -15.17
C PRO A 368 -22.21 8.89 -15.48
N SER A 369 -22.28 7.69 -16.06
CA SER A 369 -23.51 6.96 -16.39
C SER A 369 -23.21 5.47 -16.47
N PHE A 370 -24.23 4.62 -16.32
CA PHE A 370 -24.02 3.17 -16.43
C PHE A 370 -23.61 2.77 -17.86
N GLU A 371 -24.04 3.50 -18.88
CA GLU A 371 -23.63 3.29 -20.27
C GLU A 371 -22.13 3.46 -20.45
N VAL A 372 -21.53 4.50 -19.86
CA VAL A 372 -20.07 4.71 -19.88
C VAL A 372 -19.36 3.62 -19.07
N VAL A 373 -19.88 3.27 -17.88
CA VAL A 373 -19.33 2.17 -17.07
C VAL A 373 -19.29 0.89 -17.90
N LYS A 374 -20.41 0.53 -18.53
CA LYS A 374 -20.56 -0.67 -19.34
C LYS A 374 -19.60 -0.67 -20.53
N GLU A 375 -19.62 0.38 -21.36
CA GLU A 375 -18.84 0.46 -22.61
C GLU A 375 -17.33 0.35 -22.34
N VAL A 376 -16.82 1.11 -21.37
CA VAL A 376 -15.39 1.11 -21.02
C VAL A 376 -14.99 -0.21 -20.36
N THR A 377 -15.84 -0.77 -19.50
CA THR A 377 -15.55 -2.06 -18.84
C THR A 377 -15.55 -3.21 -19.84
N GLU A 378 -16.46 -3.21 -20.81
CA GLU A 378 -16.50 -4.18 -21.91
C GLU A 378 -15.25 -4.09 -22.77
N GLU A 379 -14.82 -2.90 -23.17
CA GLU A 379 -13.58 -2.70 -23.94
C GLU A 379 -12.37 -3.32 -23.22
N VAL A 380 -12.17 -3.01 -21.94
CA VAL A 380 -11.07 -3.58 -21.14
C VAL A 380 -11.13 -5.10 -21.12
N ASN A 381 -12.30 -5.66 -20.81
CA ASN A 381 -12.43 -7.09 -20.63
C ASN A 381 -12.28 -7.84 -21.96
N PHE A 382 -12.85 -7.34 -23.06
CA PHE A 382 -12.72 -7.97 -24.36
C PHE A 382 -11.29 -7.89 -24.88
N TYR A 383 -10.62 -6.74 -24.77
CA TYR A 383 -9.21 -6.62 -25.12
C TYR A 383 -8.34 -7.60 -24.32
N GLY A 384 -8.53 -7.65 -23.00
CA GLY A 384 -7.77 -8.56 -22.14
C GLY A 384 -8.06 -10.04 -22.42
N MET A 385 -9.32 -10.41 -22.66
CA MET A 385 -9.70 -11.77 -23.06
C MET A 385 -9.08 -12.17 -24.40
N GLU A 386 -9.07 -11.27 -25.38
CA GLU A 386 -8.38 -11.50 -26.65
C GLU A 386 -6.88 -11.73 -26.45
N GLN A 387 -6.23 -11.01 -25.52
CA GLN A 387 -4.83 -11.27 -25.19
C GLN A 387 -4.64 -12.68 -24.60
N TYR A 388 -5.48 -13.09 -23.64
CA TYR A 388 -5.42 -14.43 -23.05
C TYR A 388 -5.70 -15.55 -24.08
N ASP A 389 -6.59 -15.32 -25.06
CA ASP A 389 -6.92 -16.30 -26.10
C ASP A 389 -5.87 -16.37 -27.21
N THR A 390 -5.23 -15.23 -27.52
CA THR A 390 -4.16 -15.12 -28.53
C THR A 390 -2.85 -15.69 -28.01
N TYR A 391 -2.54 -15.49 -26.73
CA TYR A 391 -1.27 -15.88 -26.10
C TYR A 391 -1.49 -16.92 -24.99
N PRO A 392 -1.53 -18.23 -25.29
CA PRO A 392 -1.70 -19.28 -24.29
C PRO A 392 -0.65 -19.25 -23.17
N LEU A 393 0.57 -18.76 -23.43
CA LEU A 393 1.59 -18.57 -22.39
C LEU A 393 1.13 -17.58 -21.31
N LEU A 394 0.44 -16.51 -21.70
CA LEU A 394 -0.13 -15.55 -20.75
C LEU A 394 -1.19 -16.22 -19.87
N LEU A 395 -2.06 -17.03 -20.46
CA LEU A 395 -3.07 -17.79 -19.72
C LEU A 395 -2.44 -18.85 -18.81
N GLU A 396 -1.33 -19.46 -19.23
CA GLU A 396 -0.54 -20.38 -18.42
C GLU A 396 0.15 -19.66 -17.25
N HIS A 397 0.64 -18.44 -17.46
CA HIS A 397 1.20 -17.58 -16.42
C HIS A 397 0.15 -17.18 -15.39
N HIS A 398 -0.98 -16.66 -15.87
CA HIS A 398 -2.15 -16.32 -15.06
C HIS A 398 -3.09 -17.52 -14.95
N TRP A 399 -2.54 -18.64 -14.49
CA TRP A 399 -3.25 -19.92 -14.35
C TRP A 399 -4.48 -19.80 -13.43
N GLY A 400 -4.37 -18.99 -12.37
CA GLY A 400 -5.44 -18.74 -11.42
C GLY A 400 -6.49 -17.78 -11.98
N GLY A 401 -7.77 -18.14 -11.88
CA GLY A 401 -8.88 -17.24 -12.24
C GLY A 401 -8.79 -15.90 -11.51
N VAL A 402 -8.44 -15.93 -10.23
CA VAL A 402 -8.27 -14.74 -9.38
C VAL A 402 -7.23 -13.76 -9.93
N ILE A 403 -6.15 -14.25 -10.52
CA ILE A 403 -5.09 -13.40 -11.08
C ILE A 403 -5.65 -12.58 -12.25
N ARG A 404 -6.37 -13.25 -13.17
CA ARG A 404 -6.98 -12.58 -14.32
C ARG A 404 -8.06 -11.58 -13.88
N LEU A 405 -8.91 -11.99 -12.94
CA LEU A 405 -9.98 -11.18 -12.38
C LEU A 405 -9.47 -9.89 -11.77
N LEU A 406 -8.44 -9.99 -10.93
CA LEU A 406 -7.84 -8.85 -10.26
C LEU A 406 -7.35 -7.80 -11.28
N ASN A 407 -6.59 -8.25 -12.28
CA ASN A 407 -6.02 -7.35 -13.29
C ASN A 407 -7.11 -6.70 -14.16
N LEU A 408 -8.08 -7.46 -14.65
CA LEU A 408 -9.17 -6.92 -15.48
C LEU A 408 -10.11 -6.01 -14.66
N ASN A 409 -10.37 -6.33 -13.40
CA ASN A 409 -11.16 -5.46 -12.51
C ASN A 409 -10.43 -4.14 -12.23
N ALA A 410 -9.13 -4.18 -11.94
CA ALA A 410 -8.32 -2.99 -11.75
C ALA A 410 -8.30 -2.12 -13.02
N ALA A 411 -8.01 -2.72 -14.18
CA ALA A 411 -8.01 -2.00 -15.46
C ALA A 411 -9.39 -1.41 -15.81
N SER A 412 -10.48 -2.12 -15.49
CA SER A 412 -11.85 -1.61 -15.69
C SER A 412 -12.13 -0.38 -14.83
N ALA A 413 -11.71 -0.43 -13.55
CA ALA A 413 -11.83 0.71 -12.65
C ALA A 413 -10.99 1.91 -13.14
N ILE A 414 -9.75 1.65 -13.57
CA ILE A 414 -8.85 2.68 -14.12
C ILE A 414 -9.48 3.32 -15.35
N GLY A 415 -9.96 2.52 -16.30
CA GLY A 415 -10.60 3.02 -17.51
C GLY A 415 -11.81 3.89 -17.21
N VAL A 416 -12.72 3.44 -16.35
CA VAL A 416 -13.93 4.21 -16.03
C VAL A 416 -13.59 5.45 -15.19
N GLY A 417 -12.62 5.36 -14.29
CA GLY A 417 -12.09 6.52 -13.55
C GLY A 417 -11.47 7.56 -14.49
N PHE A 418 -10.68 7.11 -15.46
CA PHE A 418 -10.13 7.93 -16.53
C PHE A 418 -11.20 8.55 -17.42
N ALA A 419 -12.25 7.83 -17.77
CA ALA A 419 -13.32 8.38 -18.60
C ALA A 419 -14.15 9.43 -17.86
N THR A 420 -14.48 9.18 -16.59
CA THR A 420 -15.53 9.92 -15.88
C THR A 420 -15.05 10.87 -14.79
N GLY A 421 -13.82 10.69 -14.30
CA GLY A 421 -13.33 11.37 -13.09
C GLY A 421 -14.19 11.10 -11.86
N ASN A 422 -14.93 9.98 -11.80
CA ASN A 422 -15.85 9.66 -10.72
C ASN A 422 -15.58 8.27 -10.13
N SER A 423 -15.16 8.25 -8.87
CA SER A 423 -14.77 7.02 -8.16
C SER A 423 -15.94 6.05 -7.99
N THR A 424 -17.18 6.52 -7.80
CA THR A 424 -18.34 5.63 -7.67
C THR A 424 -18.64 4.92 -8.99
N ALA A 425 -18.57 5.62 -10.12
CA ALA A 425 -18.69 4.99 -11.43
C ALA A 425 -17.54 3.98 -11.65
N ALA A 426 -16.32 4.37 -11.30
CA ALA A 426 -15.14 3.51 -11.43
C ALA A 426 -15.20 2.25 -10.55
N LEU A 427 -15.71 2.35 -9.32
CA LEU A 427 -15.86 1.20 -8.44
C LEU A 427 -16.99 0.28 -8.92
N LEU A 428 -18.03 0.82 -9.57
CA LEU A 428 -19.05 -0.01 -10.20
C LEU A 428 -18.47 -0.88 -11.32
N ALA A 429 -17.44 -0.41 -12.02
CA ALA A 429 -16.73 -1.16 -13.05
C ALA A 429 -16.05 -2.42 -12.50
N VAL A 430 -15.45 -2.35 -11.30
CA VAL A 430 -14.84 -3.50 -10.60
C VAL A 430 -15.87 -4.62 -10.46
N TYR A 431 -17.04 -4.29 -9.92
CA TYR A 431 -18.10 -5.25 -9.67
C TYR A 431 -18.75 -5.73 -10.97
N TYR A 432 -19.00 -4.84 -11.93
CA TYR A 432 -19.61 -5.18 -13.23
C TYR A 432 -18.72 -6.14 -14.04
N SER A 433 -17.42 -5.86 -14.09
CA SER A 433 -16.38 -6.68 -14.71
C SER A 433 -16.40 -8.11 -14.19
N GLY A 434 -16.32 -8.29 -12.86
CA GLY A 434 -16.30 -9.61 -12.23
C GLY A 434 -17.66 -10.32 -12.26
N ALA A 435 -18.74 -9.63 -11.89
CA ALA A 435 -20.05 -10.23 -11.69
C ALA A 435 -20.68 -10.77 -12.98
N PHE A 436 -20.49 -10.06 -14.09
CA PHE A 436 -21.23 -10.31 -15.33
C PHE A 436 -20.35 -10.59 -16.54
N ILE A 437 -19.26 -9.85 -16.76
CA ILE A 437 -18.47 -10.05 -17.99
C ILE A 437 -17.61 -11.30 -17.87
N GLN A 438 -16.70 -11.32 -16.91
CA GLN A 438 -15.69 -12.39 -16.80
C GLN A 438 -16.33 -13.74 -16.49
N LYS A 439 -17.32 -13.75 -15.58
CA LYS A 439 -18.05 -14.96 -15.19
C LYS A 439 -18.75 -15.62 -16.38
N GLU A 440 -19.49 -14.84 -17.17
CA GLU A 440 -20.28 -15.36 -18.28
C GLU A 440 -19.40 -15.70 -19.50
N ALA A 441 -18.39 -14.88 -19.81
CA ALA A 441 -17.51 -15.12 -20.96
C ALA A 441 -16.67 -16.40 -20.80
N TRP A 442 -16.10 -16.63 -19.61
CA TRP A 442 -15.24 -17.80 -19.39
C TRP A 442 -15.95 -18.99 -18.75
N GLY A 443 -17.19 -18.85 -18.28
CA GLY A 443 -17.92 -19.87 -17.53
C GLY A 443 -17.24 -20.28 -16.22
N ARG A 444 -16.34 -19.43 -15.71
CA ARG A 444 -15.54 -19.60 -14.49
C ARG A 444 -15.18 -18.24 -13.92
N HIS A 445 -15.03 -18.16 -12.60
CA HIS A 445 -14.75 -16.91 -11.89
C HIS A 445 -13.77 -17.20 -10.73
N ASN A 446 -14.13 -16.78 -9.53
CA ASN A 446 -13.33 -16.79 -8.32
C ASN A 446 -13.31 -18.19 -7.65
N VAL A 447 -12.53 -18.31 -6.58
CA VAL A 447 -12.51 -19.49 -5.72
C VAL A 447 -13.65 -19.40 -4.69
N GLY A 448 -14.46 -20.45 -4.60
CA GLY A 448 -15.50 -20.58 -3.58
C GLY A 448 -16.51 -19.43 -3.63
N ILE A 449 -16.72 -18.76 -2.49
CA ILE A 449 -17.65 -17.62 -2.35
C ILE A 449 -17.00 -16.27 -2.69
N GLY A 450 -15.81 -16.27 -3.29
CA GLY A 450 -15.02 -15.05 -3.50
C GLY A 450 -15.68 -14.02 -4.43
N ASP A 451 -16.68 -14.41 -5.23
CA ASP A 451 -17.45 -13.51 -6.10
C ASP A 451 -18.67 -12.88 -5.42
N ALA A 452 -18.96 -13.22 -4.16
CA ALA A 452 -20.09 -12.63 -3.43
C ALA A 452 -20.06 -11.08 -3.40
N PRO A 453 -18.89 -10.41 -3.18
CA PRO A 453 -18.83 -8.95 -3.21
C PRO A 453 -19.16 -8.38 -4.58
N ASP A 454 -18.72 -9.02 -5.68
CA ASP A 454 -19.03 -8.56 -7.03
C ASP A 454 -20.54 -8.54 -7.26
N GLN A 455 -21.25 -9.59 -6.84
CA GLN A 455 -22.69 -9.72 -7.07
C GLN A 455 -23.51 -8.76 -6.20
N ILE A 456 -23.16 -8.64 -4.92
CA ILE A 456 -23.92 -7.84 -3.95
C ILE A 456 -23.68 -6.34 -4.16
N ASN A 457 -22.45 -5.94 -4.48
CA ASN A 457 -22.10 -4.53 -4.56
C ASN A 457 -22.58 -3.82 -5.83
N ILE A 458 -23.07 -4.54 -6.85
CA ILE A 458 -23.78 -3.91 -7.99
C ILE A 458 -24.94 -3.03 -7.48
N ALA A 459 -25.67 -3.51 -6.47
CA ALA A 459 -26.74 -2.75 -5.84
C ALA A 459 -26.27 -1.92 -4.64
N ASN A 460 -25.41 -2.49 -3.79
CA ASN A 460 -25.02 -1.84 -2.52
C ASN A 460 -24.13 -0.60 -2.73
N LEU A 461 -23.38 -0.51 -3.83
CA LEU A 461 -22.44 0.60 -4.05
C LEU A 461 -23.09 1.98 -3.99
N ILE A 462 -24.28 2.11 -4.61
CA ILE A 462 -25.04 3.36 -4.67
C ILE A 462 -26.17 3.42 -3.65
N SER A 463 -26.21 2.46 -2.73
CA SER A 463 -27.18 2.45 -1.63
C SER A 463 -26.95 3.66 -0.74
N VAL A 464 -28.00 4.09 -0.04
CA VAL A 464 -27.94 5.10 1.04
C VAL A 464 -28.24 4.48 2.40
N ARG A 465 -28.34 3.14 2.46
CA ARG A 465 -28.51 2.42 3.72
C ARG A 465 -27.22 2.48 4.55
N PRO A 466 -27.33 2.60 5.89
CA PRO A 466 -26.17 2.88 6.74
C PRO A 466 -25.01 1.88 6.65
N ASP A 467 -25.29 0.62 6.35
CA ASP A 467 -24.32 -0.47 6.30
C ASP A 467 -23.83 -0.82 4.89
N GLU A 468 -24.35 -0.15 3.85
CA GLU A 468 -24.06 -0.45 2.44
C GLU A 468 -23.43 0.73 1.71
N GLY A 469 -24.01 1.92 1.91
CA GLY A 469 -23.75 3.13 1.14
C GLY A 469 -22.57 3.94 1.64
N VAL A 470 -21.38 3.65 1.14
CA VAL A 470 -20.15 4.41 1.45
C VAL A 470 -19.48 4.86 0.16
N ILE A 471 -19.06 6.13 0.10
CA ILE A 471 -18.27 6.64 -1.03
C ILE A 471 -16.94 5.88 -1.14
N PRO A 472 -16.45 5.57 -2.36
CA PRO A 472 -15.30 4.70 -2.55
C PRO A 472 -14.06 5.12 -1.77
N GLU A 473 -13.76 6.41 -1.67
CA GLU A 473 -12.58 6.92 -0.98
C GLU A 473 -12.56 6.52 0.50
N LEU A 474 -13.74 6.43 1.14
CA LEU A 474 -13.93 6.05 2.53
C LEU A 474 -14.17 4.54 2.73
N ARG A 475 -14.36 3.77 1.65
CA ARG A 475 -14.47 2.30 1.75
C ARG A 475 -13.14 1.70 2.14
N SER A 476 -13.18 0.52 2.73
CA SER A 476 -12.01 -0.29 3.07
C SER A 476 -12.42 -1.76 3.12
N PRO A 477 -11.47 -2.72 3.19
CA PRO A 477 -11.82 -4.12 3.41
C PRO A 477 -12.51 -4.39 4.76
N ASN A 478 -12.76 -3.37 5.58
CA ASN A 478 -13.52 -3.46 6.83
C ASN A 478 -15.05 -3.38 6.61
N ILE A 479 -15.53 -2.92 5.45
CA ILE A 479 -16.98 -2.89 5.17
C ILE A 479 -17.53 -4.32 5.01
N PRO A 480 -18.74 -4.63 5.49
CA PRO A 480 -19.27 -6.00 5.52
C PRO A 480 -19.21 -6.75 4.18
N GLU A 481 -19.44 -6.07 3.06
CA GLU A 481 -19.51 -6.66 1.74
C GLU A 481 -18.14 -6.99 1.14
N ASP A 482 -17.19 -6.06 1.15
CA ASP A 482 -15.90 -6.25 0.47
C ASP A 482 -14.99 -7.24 1.19
N SER A 483 -15.06 -7.21 2.51
CA SER A 483 -14.24 -7.92 3.47
C SER A 483 -14.15 -9.46 3.40
N VAL A 484 -14.90 -10.11 2.52
CA VAL A 484 -14.87 -11.58 2.35
C VAL A 484 -13.95 -12.04 1.22
N SER A 485 -13.44 -11.12 0.39
CA SER A 485 -12.67 -11.51 -0.79
C SER A 485 -11.57 -10.51 -1.21
N ALA A 486 -10.32 -10.91 -1.03
CA ALA A 486 -9.17 -10.10 -1.42
C ALA A 486 -9.05 -9.86 -2.92
N SER A 487 -9.58 -10.77 -3.73
CA SER A 487 -9.62 -10.57 -5.18
C SER A 487 -10.41 -9.34 -5.60
N ILE A 488 -11.31 -8.83 -4.74
CA ILE A 488 -12.19 -7.70 -5.04
C ILE A 488 -11.69 -6.43 -4.35
N PHE A 489 -11.33 -6.50 -3.06
CA PHE A 489 -10.84 -5.29 -2.38
C PHE A 489 -9.42 -4.86 -2.76
N VAL A 490 -8.59 -5.74 -3.33
CA VAL A 490 -7.26 -5.35 -3.85
C VAL A 490 -7.35 -4.46 -5.10
N PRO A 491 -8.23 -4.73 -6.10
CA PRO A 491 -8.41 -3.82 -7.22
C PRO A 491 -9.30 -2.60 -6.91
N SER A 492 -10.16 -2.64 -5.88
CA SER A 492 -11.08 -1.54 -5.55
C SER A 492 -10.45 -0.14 -5.40
N PRO A 493 -9.25 0.04 -4.79
CA PRO A 493 -8.60 1.35 -4.70
C PRO A 493 -8.35 2.03 -6.04
N ALA A 494 -8.23 1.26 -7.12
CA ALA A 494 -8.06 1.79 -8.46
C ALA A 494 -9.19 2.73 -8.87
N ALA A 495 -10.40 2.53 -8.36
CA ALA A 495 -11.51 3.43 -8.59
C ALA A 495 -11.25 4.85 -8.04
N CYS A 496 -10.58 4.96 -6.90
CA CYS A 496 -10.31 6.25 -6.26
C CYS A 496 -9.18 6.98 -7.01
N PHE A 497 -8.00 6.38 -7.05
CA PHE A 497 -6.81 7.08 -7.53
C PHE A 497 -6.84 7.36 -9.04
N SER A 498 -7.50 6.53 -9.85
CA SER A 498 -7.66 6.82 -11.28
C SER A 498 -8.61 7.99 -11.54
N ALA A 499 -9.72 8.08 -10.80
CA ALA A 499 -10.69 9.17 -10.93
C ALA A 499 -10.08 10.53 -10.55
N HIS A 500 -9.35 10.57 -9.44
CA HIS A 500 -8.66 11.78 -8.99
C HIS A 500 -7.51 12.17 -9.94
N ARG A 501 -6.72 11.19 -10.38
CA ARG A 501 -5.63 11.45 -11.33
C ARG A 501 -6.14 11.96 -12.67
N ALA A 502 -7.25 11.43 -13.18
CA ALA A 502 -7.92 11.90 -14.39
C ALA A 502 -8.33 13.38 -14.33
N ARG A 503 -8.68 13.85 -13.13
CA ARG A 503 -9.09 15.23 -12.85
C ARG A 503 -7.90 16.18 -12.59
N GLY A 504 -6.69 15.65 -12.43
CA GLY A 504 -5.54 16.44 -11.97
C GLY A 504 -5.67 16.90 -10.51
N ASP A 505 -6.40 16.14 -9.68
CA ASP A 505 -6.48 16.41 -8.24
C ASP A 505 -5.13 16.10 -7.57
N ALA A 506 -4.77 16.86 -6.54
CA ALA A 506 -3.51 16.72 -5.82
C ALA A 506 -3.50 15.59 -4.77
N TRP A 507 -4.67 15.08 -4.40
CA TRP A 507 -4.87 14.00 -3.43
C TRP A 507 -6.18 13.27 -3.74
N CYS A 508 -6.37 12.09 -3.16
CA CYS A 508 -7.59 11.29 -3.25
C CYS A 508 -8.53 11.54 -2.06
N LEU A 509 -8.08 11.26 -0.83
CA LEU A 509 -8.93 11.38 0.36
C LEU A 509 -8.47 12.48 1.31
N SER A 510 -7.16 12.57 1.58
CA SER A 510 -6.62 13.53 2.53
C SER A 510 -5.34 14.21 2.05
N PRO A 511 -5.32 15.55 1.91
CA PRO A 511 -4.11 16.29 1.56
C PRO A 511 -3.04 16.17 2.64
N VAL A 512 -3.45 16.00 3.90
CA VAL A 512 -2.53 15.79 5.03
C VAL A 512 -1.83 14.45 4.91
N VAL A 513 -2.54 13.38 4.56
CA VAL A 513 -1.93 12.06 4.33
C VAL A 513 -1.02 12.12 3.11
N LYS A 514 -1.45 12.77 2.03
CA LYS A 514 -0.65 12.96 0.82
C LYS A 514 0.71 13.57 1.12
N VAL A 515 0.73 14.73 1.79
CA VAL A 515 1.98 15.39 2.20
C VAL A 515 2.75 14.57 3.22
N ALA A 516 2.07 13.88 4.15
CA ALA A 516 2.73 13.04 5.14
C ALA A 516 3.51 11.86 4.55
N PHE A 517 3.35 11.49 3.27
CA PHE A 517 4.17 10.46 2.62
C PHE A 517 5.17 11.03 1.60
N ALA A 518 5.13 12.33 1.32
CA ALA A 518 6.14 13.05 0.55
C ALA A 518 7.38 13.37 1.42
N ASP A 519 7.96 12.33 2.02
CA ASP A 519 9.03 12.47 3.01
C ASP A 519 10.24 11.61 2.62
N PRO A 520 11.33 12.21 2.10
CA PRO A 520 12.52 11.47 1.69
C PRO A 520 13.28 10.85 2.88
N SER A 521 12.85 11.08 4.12
CA SER A 521 13.40 10.42 5.32
C SER A 521 12.69 9.11 5.69
N LEU A 522 11.66 8.70 4.93
CA LEU A 522 11.12 7.34 5.02
C LEU A 522 12.18 6.31 4.60
N VAL A 523 12.00 5.06 5.04
CA VAL A 523 12.93 3.98 4.69
C VAL A 523 12.60 3.41 3.31
N PHE A 524 11.30 3.33 3.01
CA PHE A 524 10.77 2.96 1.71
C PHE A 524 10.48 4.21 0.87
N ASP A 525 10.92 4.23 -0.39
CA ASP A 525 10.61 5.32 -1.32
C ASP A 525 9.23 5.14 -2.01
N PHE A 526 8.24 5.91 -1.59
CA PHE A 526 6.88 5.86 -2.14
C PHE A 526 6.73 6.51 -3.52
N ARG A 527 7.79 7.11 -4.08
CA ARG A 527 7.81 7.64 -5.46
C ARG A 527 8.08 6.55 -6.50
N HIS A 528 8.80 5.49 -6.09
CA HIS A 528 9.29 4.41 -6.96
C HIS A 528 8.98 3.04 -6.35
N VAL A 529 7.69 2.77 -6.09
CA VAL A 529 7.24 1.60 -5.30
C VAL A 529 7.72 0.29 -5.92
N ARG A 530 7.55 0.13 -7.25
CA ARG A 530 7.96 -1.09 -7.95
C ARG A 530 9.48 -1.27 -8.00
N GLU A 531 10.25 -0.19 -8.11
CA GLU A 531 11.72 -0.24 -8.06
C GLU A 531 12.22 -0.68 -6.69
N GLU A 532 11.62 -0.17 -5.60
CA GLU A 532 11.97 -0.59 -4.24
C GLU A 532 11.65 -2.07 -4.01
N ILE A 533 10.50 -2.55 -4.50
CA ILE A 533 10.16 -3.98 -4.46
C ILE A 533 11.20 -4.82 -5.21
N ALA A 534 11.63 -4.36 -6.39
CA ALA A 534 12.67 -5.01 -7.19
C ALA A 534 14.01 -5.08 -6.44
N ARG A 535 14.45 -4.00 -5.79
CA ARG A 535 15.62 -4.01 -4.90
C ARG A 535 15.48 -5.04 -3.78
N GLY A 536 14.28 -5.20 -3.24
CA GLY A 536 13.95 -6.24 -2.27
C GLY A 536 14.19 -7.65 -2.80
N THR A 537 13.83 -7.94 -4.06
CA THR A 537 14.07 -9.25 -4.69
C THR A 537 15.55 -9.56 -4.89
N LYS A 538 16.37 -8.52 -5.11
CA LYS A 538 17.83 -8.62 -5.28
C LYS A 538 18.59 -8.70 -3.95
N GLY A 539 17.90 -8.52 -2.82
CA GLY A 539 18.54 -8.43 -1.49
C GLY A 539 19.30 -7.11 -1.27
N GLU A 540 18.94 -6.05 -2.00
CA GLU A 540 19.61 -4.74 -2.01
C GLU A 540 18.86 -3.68 -1.18
N PHE A 541 17.68 -4.04 -0.64
CA PHE A 541 16.90 -3.18 0.24
C PHE A 541 17.33 -3.37 1.70
N MET A 542 17.57 -2.25 2.41
CA MET A 542 17.97 -2.25 3.81
C MET A 542 16.79 -1.84 4.70
N PRO A 543 16.13 -2.78 5.41
CA PRO A 543 15.02 -2.45 6.28
C PRO A 543 15.47 -1.79 7.59
N ALA A 544 14.51 -1.23 8.31
CA ALA A 544 14.65 -0.80 9.68
C ALA A 544 14.11 -1.84 10.67
N GLY A 545 14.32 -1.61 11.96
CA GLY A 545 13.81 -2.48 13.03
C GLY A 545 14.57 -3.80 13.24
N ASP A 546 15.75 -3.96 12.64
CA ASP A 546 16.64 -5.08 12.94
C ASP A 546 17.14 -5.04 14.39
N ARG A 547 17.44 -6.24 14.91
CA ARG A 547 17.90 -6.44 16.29
C ARG A 547 19.41 -6.63 16.39
N ASP A 548 20.15 -6.39 15.32
CA ASP A 548 21.60 -6.62 15.26
C ASP A 548 22.39 -5.84 16.34
N PRO A 549 22.05 -4.59 16.70
CA PRO A 549 22.77 -3.87 17.76
C PRO A 549 22.73 -4.53 19.15
N ILE A 550 21.82 -5.49 19.38
CA ILE A 550 21.65 -6.19 20.66
C ILE A 550 21.86 -7.71 20.55
N LYS A 551 22.25 -8.21 19.37
CA LYS A 551 22.63 -9.62 19.21
C LYS A 551 24.11 -9.79 19.58
N PRO A 552 24.51 -10.96 20.10
CA PRO A 552 25.91 -11.33 20.13
C PRO A 552 26.49 -11.21 18.71
N GLY A 553 27.70 -10.66 18.58
CA GLY A 553 28.40 -10.63 17.29
C GLY A 553 28.44 -12.05 16.72
N ARG A 554 28.01 -12.19 15.46
CA ARG A 554 28.14 -13.44 14.72
C ARG A 554 29.49 -13.51 14.03
#